data_AF-A0A957F4F5-F1
#
_entry.id   AF-A0A957F4F5-F1
#
_cell.length_a   1.000
_cell.length_b   1.000
_cell.length_c   1.000
_cell.angle_alpha   90.00
_cell.angle_beta   90.00
_cell.angle_gamma   90.00
#
_symmetry.space_group_name_H-M   'P 1'
#
loop_
_entity.id
_entity.type
_entity.pdbx_description
1 polymer ?
#
loop_
_entity_poly.entity_id
_entity_poly.type
_entity_poly.pdbx_seq_one_letter_code
_entity_poly.pdbx_strand_id
1 'polypeptide(L)'
;MRNGLDLSLNLLFLFGIVLLFNPLRLLAAPGRFELGLARWLVHDGGTQSIGGLILVATMLIGAIRLRWRINANKAWWARHCPECGGTQLGRMHRKWYDRVLNAAGIPVRRYVCRECHWRGPRIDDSHIHY
;
A
#
# COMPACT_ATOMS: atom_id res chain seq x y z
N MET A 1 3.08 -1.14 21.70
CA MET A 1 1.77 -0.81 21.09
C MET A 1 1.72 -0.95 19.54
N ARG A 2 2.67 -1.63 18.86
CA ARG A 2 2.69 -1.70 17.37
C ARG A 2 1.84 -2.81 16.74
N ASN A 3 1.62 -3.92 17.45
CA ASN A 3 0.95 -5.09 16.86
C ASN A 3 -0.57 -4.92 16.69
N GLY A 4 -1.22 -4.08 17.51
CA GLY A 4 -2.68 -3.90 17.45
C GLY A 4 -3.16 -3.21 16.18
N LEU A 5 -2.33 -2.36 15.57
CA LEU A 5 -2.72 -1.55 14.41
C LEU A 5 -2.50 -2.25 13.07
N ASP A 6 -1.55 -3.19 13.02
CA ASP A 6 -1.37 -4.06 11.85
C ASP A 6 -2.44 -5.20 11.89
N LEU A 7 -2.89 -5.61 13.09
CA LEU A 7 -4.03 -6.52 13.28
C LEU A 7 -5.35 -5.91 12.79
N SER A 8 -5.62 -4.63 13.10
CA SER A 8 -6.85 -3.95 12.68
C SER A 8 -6.93 -3.77 11.16
N LEU A 9 -5.81 -3.50 10.49
CA LEU A 9 -5.73 -3.42 9.02
C LEU A 9 -5.99 -4.78 8.35
N ASN A 10 -5.41 -5.87 8.89
CA ASN A 10 -5.67 -7.21 8.39
C ASN A 10 -7.13 -7.65 8.62
N LEU A 11 -7.71 -7.30 9.78
CA LEU A 11 -9.12 -7.55 10.07
C LEU A 11 -10.04 -6.78 9.12
N LEU A 12 -9.77 -5.51 8.83
CA LEU A 12 -10.54 -4.73 7.85
C LEU A 12 -10.44 -5.30 6.44
N PHE A 13 -9.26 -5.79 6.05
CA PHE A 13 -9.06 -6.43 4.74
C PHE A 13 -9.87 -7.74 4.63
N LEU A 14 -9.79 -8.61 5.64
CA LEU A 14 -10.56 -9.85 5.69
C LEU A 14 -12.07 -9.56 5.73
N PHE A 15 -12.50 -8.57 6.51
CA PHE A 15 -13.90 -8.16 6.58
C PHE A 15 -14.42 -7.63 5.23
N GLY A 16 -13.62 -6.85 4.51
CA GLY A 16 -13.92 -6.39 3.16
C GLY A 16 -14.07 -7.54 2.16
N ILE A 17 -13.18 -8.56 2.23
CA ILE A 17 -13.27 -9.76 1.40
C ILE A 17 -14.56 -10.54 1.70
N VAL A 18 -14.85 -10.77 2.99
CA VAL A 18 -16.05 -11.50 3.42
C VAL A 18 -17.32 -10.79 2.94
N LEU A 19 -17.39 -9.46 3.04
CA LEU A 19 -18.53 -8.67 2.54
C LEU A 19 -18.72 -8.76 1.01
N LEU A 20 -17.63 -8.95 0.26
CA LEU A 20 -17.65 -9.09 -1.20
C LEU A 20 -18.40 -10.35 -1.66
N PHE A 21 -18.33 -11.43 -0.87
CA PHE A 21 -19.10 -12.66 -1.09
C PHE A 21 -20.57 -12.55 -0.65
N ASN A 22 -20.99 -11.37 -0.15
CA ASN A 22 -22.36 -11.03 0.20
C ASN A 22 -23.04 -12.06 1.15
N PRO A 23 -22.44 -12.36 2.33
CA PRO A 23 -22.94 -13.37 3.25
C PRO A 23 -24.30 -13.02 3.84
N LEU A 24 -24.66 -11.74 3.86
CA LEU A 24 -25.99 -11.27 4.29
C LEU A 24 -27.11 -11.80 3.41
N ARG A 25 -26.83 -12.12 2.14
CA ARG A 25 -27.81 -12.73 1.23
C ARG A 25 -28.23 -14.14 1.68
N LEU A 26 -27.34 -14.85 2.39
CA LEU A 26 -27.62 -16.19 2.96
C LEU A 26 -28.36 -16.12 4.31
N LEU A 27 -28.21 -15.01 5.03
CA LEU A 27 -28.79 -14.80 6.37
C LEU A 27 -30.11 -14.01 6.34
N ALA A 28 -30.44 -13.35 5.23
CA ALA A 28 -31.67 -12.59 5.08
C ALA A 28 -32.86 -13.55 4.90
N ALA A 29 -33.61 -13.77 5.99
CA ALA A 29 -34.89 -14.46 5.93
C ALA A 29 -35.89 -13.66 5.07
N PRO A 30 -36.64 -14.30 4.15
CA PRO A 30 -37.65 -13.62 3.36
C PRO A 30 -38.77 -13.14 4.28
N GLY A 31 -38.94 -11.81 4.42
CA GLY A 31 -40.18 -11.23 4.96
C GLY A 31 -40.12 -10.24 6.13
N ARG A 32 -38.99 -9.59 6.47
CA ARG A 32 -38.95 -8.61 7.60
C ARG A 32 -38.31 -7.25 7.36
N PHE A 33 -37.88 -6.92 6.14
CA PHE A 33 -37.22 -5.63 5.87
C PHE A 33 -38.14 -4.65 5.12
N GLU A 34 -38.97 -3.91 5.85
CA GLU A 34 -39.81 -2.84 5.29
C GLU A 34 -39.09 -1.50 5.12
N LEU A 35 -37.89 -1.34 5.69
CA LEU A 35 -37.06 -0.15 5.50
C LEU A 35 -36.35 -0.22 4.15
N GLY A 36 -36.64 0.73 3.24
CA GLY A 36 -36.07 0.78 1.88
C GLY A 36 -34.53 0.71 1.84
N LEU A 37 -33.85 1.27 2.85
CA LEU A 37 -32.40 1.16 3.01
C LEU A 37 -31.91 -0.28 3.24
N ALA A 38 -32.65 -1.06 4.05
CA ALA A 38 -32.29 -2.44 4.33
C ALA A 38 -32.54 -3.35 3.13
N ARG A 39 -33.60 -3.08 2.35
CA ARG A 39 -33.86 -3.77 1.09
C ARG A 39 -32.76 -3.49 0.05
N TRP A 40 -32.34 -2.23 -0.09
CA TRP A 40 -31.24 -1.84 -0.97
C TRP A 40 -29.90 -2.47 -0.55
N LEU A 41 -29.62 -2.52 0.75
CA LEU A 41 -28.40 -3.15 1.30
C LEU A 41 -28.32 -4.64 0.94
N VAL A 42 -29.45 -5.37 1.07
CA VAL A 42 -29.51 -6.83 0.93
C VAL A 42 -29.68 -7.26 -0.53
N HIS A 43 -30.42 -6.50 -1.34
CA HIS A 43 -30.92 -6.99 -2.63
C HIS A 43 -30.29 -6.33 -3.87
N ASP A 44 -29.91 -5.05 -3.78
CA ASP A 44 -29.42 -4.25 -4.93
C ASP A 44 -27.89 -4.13 -4.98
N GLY A 45 -27.18 -4.99 -4.24
CA GLY A 45 -25.71 -4.99 -4.21
C GLY A 45 -25.09 -3.89 -3.33
N GLY A 46 -25.88 -3.26 -2.44
CA GLY A 46 -25.36 -2.27 -1.49
C GLY A 46 -24.22 -2.81 -0.61
N THR A 47 -24.30 -4.07 -0.17
CA THR A 47 -23.21 -4.76 0.54
C THR A 47 -21.94 -4.92 -0.29
N GLN A 48 -22.06 -5.19 -1.60
CA GLN A 48 -20.91 -5.31 -2.50
C GLN A 48 -20.22 -3.95 -2.72
N SER A 49 -21.02 -2.89 -2.86
CA SER A 49 -20.51 -1.52 -2.96
C SER A 49 -19.75 -1.10 -1.70
N ILE A 50 -20.33 -1.35 -0.51
CA ILE A 50 -19.69 -1.03 0.78
C ILE A 50 -18.44 -1.89 0.98
N GLY A 51 -18.51 -3.20 0.70
CA GLY A 51 -17.37 -4.11 0.79
C GLY A 51 -16.22 -3.70 -0.14
N GLY A 52 -16.54 -3.34 -1.39
CA GLY A 52 -15.56 -2.83 -2.35
C GLY A 52 -14.91 -1.53 -1.89
N LEU A 53 -15.70 -0.59 -1.36
CA LEU A 53 -15.20 0.68 -0.86
C LEU A 53 -14.27 0.50 0.34
N ILE A 54 -14.63 -0.39 1.28
CA ILE A 54 -13.76 -0.77 2.42
C ILE A 54 -12.46 -1.40 1.91
N LEU A 55 -12.52 -2.27 0.89
CA LEU A 55 -11.34 -2.95 0.37
C LEU A 55 -10.38 -1.97 -0.31
N VAL A 56 -10.91 -1.06 -1.14
CA VAL A 56 -10.14 0.02 -1.78
C VAL A 56 -9.53 0.95 -0.73
N ALA A 57 -10.31 1.38 0.28
CA ALA A 57 -9.82 2.22 1.35
C ALA A 57 -8.70 1.54 2.14
N THR A 58 -8.85 0.25 2.44
CA THR A 58 -7.84 -0.54 3.16
C THR A 58 -6.55 -0.66 2.34
N MET A 59 -6.65 -0.90 1.03
CA MET A 59 -5.50 -0.92 0.12
C MET A 59 -4.78 0.44 0.08
N LEU A 60 -5.53 1.55 -0.02
CA LEU A 60 -4.95 2.90 -0.04
C LEU A 60 -4.23 3.22 1.27
N ILE A 61 -4.86 2.94 2.41
CA ILE A 61 -4.25 3.13 3.74
C ILE A 61 -2.98 2.27 3.87
N GLY A 62 -3.03 1.01 3.43
CA GLY A 62 -1.87 0.11 3.41
C GLY A 62 -0.71 0.66 2.57
N ALA A 63 -1.00 1.15 1.36
CA ALA A 63 0.00 1.75 0.47
C ALA A 63 0.62 3.01 1.08
N ILE A 64 -0.17 3.91 1.65
CA ILE A 64 0.32 5.11 2.35
C ILE A 64 1.21 4.71 3.52
N ARG A 65 0.79 3.74 4.34
CA ARG A 65 1.55 3.28 5.51
C ARG A 65 2.87 2.63 5.11
N LEU A 66 2.86 1.81 4.05
CA LEU A 66 4.07 1.22 3.49
C LEU A 66 5.03 2.32 3.00
N ARG A 67 4.51 3.31 2.26
CA ARG A 67 5.28 4.47 1.82
C ARG A 67 5.90 5.22 2.99
N TRP A 68 5.15 5.45 4.06
CA TRP A 68 5.65 6.07 5.28
C TRP A 68 6.76 5.25 5.95
N ARG A 69 6.62 3.92 6.06
CA ARG A 69 7.67 3.05 6.64
C ARG A 69 8.94 3.04 5.79
N ILE A 70 8.79 2.97 4.47
CA ILE A 70 9.90 3.00 3.51
C ILE A 70 10.66 4.33 3.65
N ASN A 71 9.94 5.46 3.70
CA ASN A 71 10.57 6.77 3.89
C ASN A 71 11.18 6.95 5.28
N ALA A 72 10.55 6.44 6.35
CA ALA A 72 11.09 6.54 7.70
C ALA A 72 12.38 5.75 7.90
N ASN A 73 12.62 4.69 7.11
CA ASN A 73 13.79 3.86 7.25
C ASN A 73 15.00 4.45 6.53
N LYS A 74 15.83 5.21 7.27
CA LYS A 74 17.07 5.83 6.77
C LYS A 74 18.04 4.85 6.09
N ALA A 75 17.98 3.56 6.41
CA ALA A 75 18.85 2.55 5.79
C ALA A 75 18.59 2.37 4.28
N TRP A 76 17.45 2.83 3.76
CA TRP A 76 17.02 2.68 2.36
C TRP A 76 17.38 3.89 1.50
N TRP A 77 17.92 4.94 2.13
CA TRP A 77 18.27 6.20 1.49
C TRP A 77 19.67 6.12 0.87
N ALA A 78 19.85 6.86 -0.22
CA ALA A 78 21.08 6.85 -1.02
C ALA A 78 22.21 7.73 -0.43
N ARG A 79 22.59 7.51 0.83
CA ARG A 79 23.69 8.27 1.47
C ARG A 79 25.05 7.57 1.37
N HIS A 80 25.05 6.25 1.46
CA HIS A 80 26.26 5.42 1.47
C HIS A 80 26.00 4.10 0.74
N CYS A 81 27.07 3.51 0.19
CA CYS A 81 27.01 2.16 -0.34
C CYS A 81 26.78 1.15 0.79
N PRO A 82 25.84 0.19 0.66
CA PRO A 82 25.63 -0.83 1.69
C PRO A 82 26.79 -1.81 1.84
N GLU A 83 27.60 -2.01 0.79
CA GLU A 83 28.66 -3.00 0.81
C GLU A 83 29.99 -2.44 1.30
N CYS A 84 30.42 -1.29 0.78
CA CYS A 84 31.70 -0.69 1.16
C CYS A 84 31.59 0.55 2.05
N GLY A 85 30.38 1.08 2.28
CA GLY A 85 30.19 2.34 3.01
C GLY A 85 30.56 3.61 2.22
N GLY A 86 31.08 3.49 0.99
CA GLY A 86 31.49 4.61 0.15
C GLY A 86 30.39 5.63 -0.11
N THR A 87 30.75 6.91 -0.14
CA THR A 87 29.84 8.04 -0.38
C THR A 87 29.64 8.34 -1.87
N GLN A 88 30.51 7.80 -2.74
CA GLN A 88 30.49 8.07 -4.18
C GLN A 88 29.48 7.18 -4.91
N LEU A 89 28.21 7.61 -4.90
CA LEU A 89 27.11 6.96 -5.61
C LEU A 89 26.80 7.70 -6.92
N GLY A 90 27.03 7.04 -8.06
CA GLY A 90 26.61 7.50 -9.38
C GLY A 90 25.15 7.12 -9.68
N ARG A 91 24.41 8.00 -10.37
CA ARG A 91 23.04 7.70 -10.82
C ARG A 91 23.08 6.87 -12.11
N MET A 92 22.23 5.84 -12.17
CA MET A 92 22.06 5.00 -13.35
C MET A 92 20.74 5.30 -14.06
N HIS A 93 20.63 4.90 -15.33
CA HIS A 93 19.40 5.06 -16.10
C HIS A 93 18.24 4.31 -15.44
N ARG A 94 17.06 4.94 -15.39
CA ARG A 94 15.84 4.35 -14.82
C ARG A 94 15.30 3.24 -15.71
N LYS A 95 14.87 2.13 -15.13
CA LYS A 95 14.09 1.11 -15.85
C LYS A 95 12.62 1.52 -15.91
N TRP A 96 11.86 0.89 -16.80
CA TRP A 96 10.44 1.20 -16.97
C TRP A 96 9.63 0.98 -15.68
N TYR A 97 9.92 -0.07 -14.92
CA TYR A 97 9.24 -0.36 -13.65
C TYR A 97 9.60 0.65 -12.54
N ASP A 98 10.78 1.28 -12.60
CA ASP A 98 11.15 2.36 -11.67
C ASP A 98 10.22 3.58 -11.88
N ARG A 99 9.69 3.78 -13.10
CA ARG A 99 8.71 4.84 -13.37
C ARG A 99 7.35 4.53 -12.74
N VAL A 100 6.92 3.27 -12.75
CA VAL A 100 5.67 2.84 -12.11
C VAL A 100 5.75 3.06 -10.60
N LEU A 101 6.88 2.71 -9.98
CA LEU A 101 7.11 2.95 -8.56
C LEU A 101 7.13 4.45 -8.23
N ASN A 102 7.72 5.27 -9.10
CA ASN A 102 7.71 6.72 -8.94
C ASN A 102 6.29 7.31 -9.06
N ALA A 103 5.46 6.78 -9.98
CA ALA A 103 4.05 7.15 -10.10
C ALA A 103 3.23 6.73 -8.88
N ALA A 104 3.58 5.60 -8.24
CA ALA A 104 3.03 5.19 -6.95
C ALA A 104 3.57 6.02 -5.76
N GLY A 105 4.40 7.04 -6.03
CA GLY A 105 4.93 7.96 -5.03
C GLY A 105 6.14 7.45 -4.25
N ILE A 106 6.78 6.37 -4.71
CA ILE A 106 8.02 5.85 -4.11
C ILE A 106 9.18 6.32 -5.00
N PRO A 107 10.01 7.28 -4.56
CA PRO A 107 11.07 7.86 -5.40
C PRO A 107 12.29 6.93 -5.47
N VAL A 108 12.11 5.75 -6.08
CA VAL A 108 13.16 4.75 -6.29
C VAL A 108 14.03 5.18 -7.47
N ARG A 109 15.33 5.27 -7.24
CA ARG A 109 16.35 5.45 -8.28
C ARG A 109 17.42 4.37 -8.15
N ARG A 110 18.03 3.99 -9.28
CA ARG A 110 19.16 3.06 -9.28
C ARG A 110 20.47 3.83 -9.15
N TYR A 111 21.32 3.35 -8.25
CA TYR A 111 22.65 3.89 -8.03
C TYR A 111 23.70 2.82 -8.31
N VAL A 112 24.88 3.29 -8.70
CA VAL A 112 26.10 2.50 -8.83
C VAL A 112 27.18 3.09 -7.93
N CYS A 113 27.81 2.27 -7.09
CA CYS A 113 28.96 2.71 -6.31
C CYS A 113 30.19 2.79 -7.21
N ARG A 114 30.98 3.87 -7.11
CA ARG A 114 32.23 4.02 -7.87
C ARG A 114 33.40 3.24 -7.29
N GLU A 115 33.33 2.87 -6.01
CA GLU A 115 34.41 2.16 -5.31
C GLU A 115 34.30 0.64 -5.45
N CYS A 116 33.14 0.06 -5.14
CA CYS A 116 32.92 -1.40 -5.17
C CYS A 116 32.04 -1.88 -6.33
N HIS A 117 31.61 -1.00 -7.23
CA HIS A 117 30.73 -1.31 -8.36
C HIS A 117 29.37 -1.94 -8.01
N TRP A 118 28.93 -1.87 -6.75
CA TRP A 118 27.59 -2.28 -6.34
C TRP A 118 26.52 -1.54 -7.14
N ARG A 119 25.46 -2.26 -7.55
CA ARG A 119 24.34 -1.71 -8.34
C ARG A 119 23.01 -2.11 -7.71
N GLY A 120 22.20 -1.12 -7.34
CA GLY A 120 20.89 -1.41 -6.77
C GLY A 120 19.95 -0.22 -6.66
N PRO A 121 18.66 -0.47 -6.40
CA PRO A 121 17.67 0.56 -6.14
C PRO A 121 17.86 1.17 -4.74
N ARG A 122 17.71 2.49 -4.64
CA ARG A 122 17.65 3.24 -3.38
C ARG A 122 16.63 4.37 -3.50
N ILE A 123 16.16 4.83 -2.35
CA ILE A 123 15.30 6.01 -2.26
C ILE A 123 16.18 7.24 -2.46
N ASP A 124 15.81 8.09 -3.41
CA ASP A 124 16.52 9.35 -3.64
C ASP A 124 16.13 10.40 -2.59
N ASP A 125 17.12 10.92 -1.88
CA ASP A 125 16.98 11.95 -0.84
C ASP A 125 16.55 13.30 -1.45
N SER A 126 16.80 13.52 -2.75
CA SER A 126 16.55 14.81 -3.41
C SER A 126 15.09 15.26 -3.46
N HIS A 127 14.13 14.38 -3.19
CA HIS A 127 12.69 14.68 -3.22
C HIS A 127 12.09 15.07 -1.87
N ILE A 128 12.88 15.13 -0.78
CA ILE A 128 12.34 15.28 0.58
C ILE A 128 12.63 16.68 1.17
N HIS A 129 13.17 17.58 0.35
CA HIS A 129 13.50 18.97 0.69
C HIS A 129 12.55 20.03 0.11
N TYR A 130 11.28 19.71 -0.11
CA TYR A 130 10.24 20.69 -0.49
C TYR A 130 9.13 20.75 0.55
#